data_AF-K9FZP4-F1
#
_entry.id   AF-K9FZP4-F1
#
_cell.length_a   1.000
_cell.length_b   1.000
_cell.length_c   1.000
_cell.angle_alpha   90.00
_cell.angle_beta   90.00
_cell.angle_gamma   90.00
#
_symmetry.space_group_name_H-M   'P 1'
#
loop_
_entity.id
_entity.type
_entity.pdbx_description
1 polymer ?
#
loop_
_entity_poly.entity_id
_entity_poly.type
_entity_poly.pdbx_seq_one_letter_code
_entity_poly.pdbx_strand_id
1 'polypeptide(L)'
;MSSTVPKPKVTHLGSIDHAQTAWNALGKIAELVESSAINRAEFIQECKDGKLDGVVATYQTIGSVALTGLVDEELLNVLPSSLRYIAHCGAGSDQVDVHACSARNPPIRVSNVPTAVDDATVDVNMFLILGAMRNFSAGMTALREGKWRGNPAPPLGHDPEGKVLGILGMGGIGRNLKKKAEAFEMKVIYHNRRKLSDEMSAGA
;
A
#
# COMPACT_ATOMS: atom_id res chain seq x y z
N MET A 1 38.91 3.89 26.44
CA MET A 1 37.57 3.46 26.86
C MET A 1 36.68 3.51 25.63
N SER A 2 36.33 2.35 25.06
CA SER A 2 35.45 2.30 23.88
C SER A 2 34.03 2.58 24.37
N SER A 3 33.56 3.82 24.21
CA SER A 3 32.18 4.19 24.48
C SER A 3 31.34 3.59 23.34
N THR A 4 30.84 2.38 23.54
CA THR A 4 29.88 1.77 22.61
C THR A 4 28.62 2.62 22.63
N VAL A 5 28.38 3.35 21.53
CA VAL A 5 27.13 4.10 21.32
C VAL A 5 25.96 3.11 21.49
N PRO A 6 24.94 3.43 22.30
CA PRO A 6 23.78 2.56 22.46
C PRO A 6 23.13 2.28 21.11
N LYS A 7 22.66 1.04 20.90
CA LYS A 7 21.91 0.70 19.68
C LYS A 7 20.65 1.57 19.58
N PRO A 8 20.31 2.10 18.40
CA PRO A 8 19.02 2.77 18.21
C PRO A 8 17.87 1.78 18.45
N LYS A 9 16.74 2.27 18.96
CA LYS A 9 15.52 1.45 19.11
C LYS A 9 14.67 1.57 17.86
N VAL A 10 14.10 0.45 17.41
CA VAL A 10 13.13 0.41 16.29
C VAL A 10 11.93 -0.43 16.69
N THR A 11 10.76 -0.10 16.15
CA THR A 11 9.53 -0.83 16.41
C THR A 11 8.84 -1.19 15.10
N HIS A 12 7.96 -2.19 15.12
CA HIS A 12 7.01 -2.43 14.04
C HIS A 12 5.59 -2.32 14.58
N LEU A 13 4.69 -1.81 13.73
CA LEU A 13 3.27 -1.67 14.01
C LEU A 13 2.54 -2.54 13.01
N GLY A 14 1.72 -3.50 13.46
CA GLY A 14 1.10 -4.51 12.59
C GLY A 14 1.97 -5.75 12.37
N SER A 15 1.48 -6.71 11.58
CA SER A 15 2.15 -8.00 11.38
C SER A 15 3.26 -7.97 10.32
N ILE A 16 4.22 -8.88 10.48
CA ILE A 16 5.26 -9.19 9.49
C ILE A 16 5.13 -10.67 9.14
N ASP A 17 4.41 -10.99 8.07
CA ASP A 17 4.04 -12.39 7.77
C ASP A 17 5.16 -13.16 7.06
N HIS A 18 5.89 -12.50 6.15
CA HIS A 18 6.84 -13.18 5.25
C HIS A 18 8.31 -12.79 5.47
N ALA A 19 8.57 -11.69 6.18
CA ALA A 19 9.90 -11.09 6.30
C ALA A 19 10.48 -11.18 7.72
N GLN A 20 10.03 -12.12 8.56
CA GLN A 20 10.47 -12.24 9.95
C GLN A 20 11.99 -12.40 10.09
N THR A 21 12.62 -13.14 9.18
CA THR A 21 14.10 -13.30 9.16
C THR A 21 14.81 -11.96 8.95
N ALA A 22 14.31 -11.13 8.03
CA ALA A 22 14.87 -9.81 7.76
C ALA A 22 14.63 -8.84 8.93
N TRP A 23 13.44 -8.87 9.54
CA TRP A 23 13.13 -8.09 10.74
C TRP A 23 14.06 -8.47 11.90
N ASN A 24 14.19 -9.76 12.22
CA ASN A 24 15.04 -10.24 13.30
C ASN A 24 16.52 -9.90 13.08
N ALA A 25 16.98 -9.83 11.82
CA ALA A 25 18.35 -9.44 11.50
C ALA A 25 18.66 -7.99 11.90
N LEU A 26 17.66 -7.11 12.01
CA LEU A 26 17.84 -5.74 12.53
C LEU A 26 18.33 -5.74 13.99
N GLY A 27 18.07 -6.79 14.76
CA GLY A 27 18.60 -6.96 16.14
C GLY A 27 20.14 -6.86 16.24
N LYS A 28 20.85 -7.08 15.13
CA LYS A 28 22.31 -6.88 15.05
C LYS A 28 22.70 -5.41 15.19
N ILE A 29 21.86 -4.48 14.69
CA ILE A 29 22.16 -3.04 14.61
C ILE A 29 21.19 -2.15 15.41
N ALA A 30 20.06 -2.68 15.87
CA ALA A 30 19.04 -1.97 16.62
C ALA A 30 18.47 -2.83 17.77
N GLU A 31 17.90 -2.20 18.78
CA GLU A 31 17.03 -2.83 19.76
C GLU A 31 15.61 -2.89 19.19
N LEU A 32 14.98 -4.07 19.19
CA LEU A 32 13.63 -4.27 18.67
C LEU A 32 12.64 -4.09 19.82
N VAL A 33 11.79 -3.07 19.73
CA VAL A 33 10.78 -2.72 20.72
C VAL A 33 9.41 -3.11 20.18
N GLU A 34 8.62 -3.83 20.98
CA GLU A 34 7.27 -4.27 20.63
C GLU A 34 6.21 -3.44 21.36
N SER A 35 5.21 -2.99 20.61
CA SER A 35 3.97 -2.43 21.19
C SER A 35 3.06 -3.58 21.60
N SER A 36 2.35 -3.44 22.73
CA SER A 36 1.33 -4.40 23.16
C SER A 36 -0.10 -3.88 22.98
N ALA A 37 -0.24 -2.66 22.46
CA ALA A 37 -1.54 -2.10 22.14
C ALA A 37 -2.24 -2.97 21.09
N ILE A 38 -3.56 -3.03 21.17
CA ILE A 38 -4.43 -3.69 20.17
C ILE A 38 -5.41 -2.71 19.52
N ASN A 39 -5.44 -1.46 19.97
CA ASN A 39 -6.27 -0.38 19.43
C ASN A 39 -5.61 1.00 19.65
N ARG A 40 -6.19 2.02 19.01
CA ARG A 40 -5.62 3.38 18.99
C ARG A 40 -5.49 3.99 20.38
N ALA A 41 -6.51 3.81 21.23
CA ALA A 41 -6.51 4.40 22.56
C ALA A 41 -5.38 3.84 23.42
N GLU A 42 -5.18 2.51 23.38
CA GLU A 42 -4.06 1.85 24.03
C GLU A 42 -2.72 2.27 23.44
N PHE A 43 -2.61 2.40 22.11
CA PHE A 43 -1.36 2.81 21.47
C PHE A 43 -0.96 4.24 21.87
N ILE A 44 -1.92 5.16 21.91
CA ILE A 44 -1.73 6.52 22.40
C ILE A 44 -1.28 6.50 23.87
N GLN A 45 -1.90 5.66 24.70
CA GLN A 45 -1.53 5.54 26.11
C GLN A 45 -0.11 4.97 26.26
N GLU A 46 0.25 3.91 25.53
CA GLU A 46 1.62 3.36 25.53
C GLU A 46 2.67 4.40 25.14
N CYS A 47 2.36 5.28 24.18
CA CYS A 47 3.23 6.39 23.80
C CYS A 47 3.40 7.38 24.96
N LYS A 48 2.30 7.78 25.61
CA LYS A 48 2.31 8.70 26.77
C LYS A 48 3.04 8.13 27.98
N ASP A 49 2.98 6.81 28.16
CA ASP A 49 3.66 6.09 29.24
C ASP A 49 5.18 5.92 28.97
N GLY A 50 5.67 6.41 27.82
CA GLY A 50 7.09 6.38 27.46
C GLY A 50 7.58 5.01 26.98
N LYS A 51 6.69 4.06 26.70
CA LYS A 51 7.07 2.70 26.27
C LYS A 51 7.89 2.71 24.98
N LEU A 52 7.61 3.65 24.09
CA LEU A 52 8.33 3.82 22.82
C LEU A 52 9.46 4.87 22.89
N ASP A 53 9.83 5.34 24.07
CA ASP A 53 10.89 6.35 24.22
C ASP A 53 12.24 5.82 23.72
N GLY A 54 12.88 6.64 22.89
CA GLY A 54 14.13 6.32 22.21
C GLY A 54 13.95 5.56 20.90
N VAL A 55 12.73 5.16 20.52
CA VAL A 55 12.45 4.63 19.17
C VAL A 55 12.74 5.70 18.14
N VAL A 56 13.63 5.38 17.18
CA VAL A 56 14.06 6.30 16.12
C VAL A 56 13.38 6.02 14.79
N ALA A 57 12.95 4.79 14.56
CA ALA A 57 12.27 4.36 13.35
C ALA A 57 11.15 3.36 13.66
N THR A 58 10.07 3.47 12.90
CA THR A 58 8.99 2.48 12.92
C THR A 58 8.75 1.89 11.54
N TYR A 59 8.52 0.59 11.47
CA TYR A 59 7.94 -0.08 10.32
C TYR A 59 6.43 -0.18 10.51
N GLN A 60 5.65 0.09 9.47
CA GLN A 60 4.20 -0.09 9.52
C GLN A 60 3.69 -0.64 8.20
N THR A 61 2.53 -1.27 8.22
CA THR A 61 1.81 -1.80 7.05
C THR A 61 0.50 -1.05 6.88
N ILE A 62 -0.23 -1.35 5.81
CA ILE A 62 -1.61 -0.86 5.62
C ILE A 62 -2.53 -1.30 6.79
N GLY A 63 -2.27 -2.48 7.36
CA GLY A 63 -3.04 -3.03 8.49
C GLY A 63 -2.78 -2.35 9.82
N SER A 64 -1.67 -1.60 9.96
CA SER A 64 -1.33 -0.88 11.19
C SER A 64 -2.36 0.16 11.59
N VAL A 65 -3.23 0.59 10.66
CA VAL A 65 -4.34 1.49 10.95
C VAL A 65 -5.34 0.91 11.95
N ALA A 66 -5.50 -0.42 11.99
CA ALA A 66 -6.38 -1.08 12.96
C ALA A 66 -5.84 -0.92 14.40
N LEU A 67 -4.52 -0.86 14.53
CA LEU A 67 -3.82 -0.65 15.80
C LEU A 67 -3.72 0.84 16.14
N THR A 68 -3.22 1.65 15.21
CA THR A 68 -2.76 3.01 15.50
C THR A 68 -3.77 4.07 15.11
N GLY A 69 -4.76 3.75 14.28
CA GLY A 69 -5.52 4.75 13.53
C GLY A 69 -4.66 5.42 12.45
N LEU A 70 -5.08 6.60 11.99
CA LEU A 70 -4.28 7.39 11.06
C LEU A 70 -3.07 8.00 11.79
N VAL A 71 -1.96 8.18 11.07
CA VAL A 71 -0.84 9.00 11.54
C VAL A 71 -1.17 10.47 11.24
N ASP A 72 -2.04 11.02 12.08
CA ASP A 72 -2.54 12.39 12.05
C ASP A 72 -1.91 13.25 13.16
N GLU A 73 -2.32 14.53 13.27
CA GLU A 73 -1.79 15.44 14.30
C GLU A 73 -1.95 14.92 15.73
N GLU A 74 -3.08 14.28 16.06
CA GLU A 74 -3.31 13.71 17.39
C GLU A 74 -2.24 12.67 17.71
N LEU A 75 -1.99 11.73 16.79
CA LEU A 75 -0.99 10.70 17.02
C LEU A 75 0.43 11.30 17.04
N LEU A 76 0.73 12.21 16.11
CA LEU A 76 2.04 12.86 16.01
C LEU A 76 2.43 13.63 17.29
N ASN A 77 1.45 14.17 18.01
CA ASN A 77 1.65 14.89 19.26
C ASN A 77 2.06 14.00 20.44
N VAL A 78 1.72 12.71 20.40
CA VAL A 78 2.06 11.75 21.47
C VAL A 78 3.24 10.86 21.09
N LEU A 79 3.60 10.76 19.82
CA LEU A 79 4.75 9.98 19.37
C LEU A 79 6.06 10.53 19.98
N PRO A 80 7.01 9.65 20.35
CA PRO A 80 8.24 10.04 21.02
C PRO A 80 9.06 10.99 20.15
N SER A 81 9.64 12.04 20.74
CA SER A 81 10.45 13.05 20.03
C SER A 81 11.68 12.45 19.33
N SER A 82 12.12 11.26 19.76
CA SER A 82 13.18 10.48 19.13
C SER A 82 12.81 9.91 17.77
N LEU A 83 11.52 9.75 17.45
CA LEU A 83 11.08 9.17 16.19
C LEU A 83 11.41 10.11 15.02
N ARG A 84 12.14 9.58 14.03
CA ARG A 84 12.59 10.32 12.84
C ARG A 84 12.21 9.66 11.53
N TYR A 85 11.83 8.38 11.55
CA TYR A 85 11.57 7.62 10.33
C TYR A 85 10.31 6.75 10.46
N ILE A 86 9.47 6.79 9.44
CA ILE A 86 8.35 5.86 9.24
C ILE A 86 8.61 5.13 7.91
N ALA A 87 8.81 3.81 7.98
CA ALA A 87 8.89 2.93 6.83
C ALA A 87 7.51 2.28 6.61
N HIS A 88 6.73 2.82 5.67
CA HIS A 88 5.40 2.35 5.35
C HIS A 88 5.43 1.28 4.24
N CYS A 89 4.95 0.08 4.55
CA CYS A 89 4.76 -1.03 3.64
C CYS A 89 3.40 -0.91 2.94
N GLY A 90 3.36 -0.01 1.96
CA GLY A 90 2.26 0.23 1.04
C GLY A 90 2.70 1.20 -0.06
N ALA A 91 2.05 1.17 -1.22
CA ALA A 91 2.32 2.15 -2.28
C ALA A 91 1.61 3.48 -2.01
N GLY A 92 0.32 3.43 -1.69
CA GLY A 92 -0.42 4.57 -1.17
C GLY A 92 -0.04 4.84 0.29
N SER A 93 0.10 6.10 0.66
CA SER A 93 0.46 6.52 2.02
C SER A 93 -0.60 7.43 2.64
N ASP A 94 -1.85 7.33 2.18
CA ASP A 94 -2.98 8.18 2.60
C ASP A 94 -3.29 8.05 4.10
N GLN A 95 -2.82 6.98 4.74
CA GLN A 95 -2.92 6.77 6.19
C GLN A 95 -1.94 7.62 7.01
N VAL A 96 -0.99 8.29 6.36
CA VAL A 96 0.05 9.09 6.99
C VAL A 96 -0.04 10.52 6.50
N ASP A 97 -0.28 11.46 7.41
CA ASP A 97 -0.16 12.88 7.10
C ASP A 97 1.33 13.24 6.95
N VAL A 98 1.84 13.11 5.74
CA VAL A 98 3.24 13.41 5.40
C VAL A 98 3.60 14.88 5.59
N HIS A 99 2.62 15.78 5.50
CA HIS A 99 2.83 17.20 5.73
C HIS A 99 2.98 17.49 7.22
N ALA A 100 2.10 16.95 8.07
CA ALA A 100 2.21 17.05 9.51
C ALA A 100 3.50 16.35 10.02
N CYS A 101 3.86 15.19 9.46
CA CYS A 101 5.14 14.52 9.75
C CYS A 101 6.35 15.43 9.46
N SER A 102 6.31 16.15 8.34
CA SER A 102 7.39 17.07 7.93
C SER A 102 7.42 18.35 8.76
N ALA A 103 6.26 18.83 9.23
CA ALA A 103 6.13 20.04 10.03
C ALA A 103 6.49 19.84 11.51
N ARG A 104 6.44 18.60 12.01
CA ARG A 104 6.83 18.23 13.37
C ARG A 104 8.29 18.64 13.68
N ASN A 105 8.58 18.94 14.94
CA ASN A 105 9.94 19.21 15.41
C ASN A 105 10.38 18.21 16.51
N PRO A 106 11.32 17.28 16.23
CA PRO A 106 12.00 17.10 14.95
C PRO A 106 11.11 16.43 13.88
N PRO A 107 11.40 16.66 12.58
CA PRO A 107 10.59 16.13 11.50
C PRO A 107 10.74 14.62 11.35
N ILE A 108 9.66 13.98 10.91
CA ILE A 108 9.60 12.56 10.59
C ILE A 108 9.65 12.39 9.07
N ARG A 109 10.59 11.59 8.58
CA ARG A 109 10.70 11.21 7.18
C ARG A 109 9.89 9.94 6.93
N VAL A 110 9.06 9.96 5.90
CA VAL A 110 8.20 8.83 5.53
C VAL A 110 8.73 8.22 4.23
N SER A 111 8.91 6.90 4.20
CA SER A 111 9.19 6.14 2.97
C SER A 111 8.05 5.16 2.70
N ASN A 112 7.81 4.85 1.43
CA ASN A 112 6.81 3.89 0.98
C ASN A 112 7.42 2.86 0.00
N VAL A 113 6.63 1.92 -0.51
CA VAL A 113 7.06 0.89 -1.48
C VAL A 113 6.33 1.02 -2.82
N PRO A 114 6.63 2.05 -3.62
CA PRO A 114 5.76 2.49 -4.72
C PRO A 114 5.65 1.52 -5.90
N THR A 115 6.62 0.61 -6.10
CA THR A 115 6.68 -0.29 -7.27
C THR A 115 6.38 -1.74 -6.94
N ALA A 116 6.37 -2.13 -5.66
CA ALA A 116 6.21 -3.53 -5.25
C ALA A 116 4.81 -4.10 -5.59
N VAL A 117 3.83 -3.22 -5.77
CA VAL A 117 2.43 -3.57 -6.02
C VAL A 117 2.06 -3.63 -7.50
N ASP A 118 2.96 -3.21 -8.39
CA ASP A 118 2.63 -2.91 -9.79
C ASP A 118 2.05 -4.14 -10.51
N ASP A 119 2.75 -5.28 -10.50
CA ASP A 119 2.30 -6.47 -11.24
C ASP A 119 1.02 -7.08 -10.67
N ALA A 120 0.99 -7.34 -9.35
CA ALA A 120 -0.17 -7.94 -8.69
C ALA A 120 -1.43 -7.09 -8.88
N THR A 121 -1.31 -5.77 -8.79
CA THR A 121 -2.43 -4.86 -8.99
C THR A 121 -2.91 -4.89 -10.44
N VAL A 122 -1.98 -4.90 -11.40
CA VAL A 122 -2.33 -4.95 -12.83
C VAL A 122 -2.98 -6.28 -13.22
N ASP A 123 -2.53 -7.41 -12.66
CA ASP A 123 -3.14 -8.72 -12.92
C ASP A 123 -4.61 -8.74 -12.48
N VAL A 124 -4.89 -8.18 -11.30
CA VAL A 124 -6.27 -8.03 -10.81
C VAL A 124 -7.06 -7.05 -11.68
N ASN A 125 -6.46 -5.95 -12.16
CA ASN A 125 -7.13 -5.04 -13.09
C ASN A 125 -7.55 -5.75 -14.39
N MET A 126 -6.65 -6.52 -15.01
CA MET A 126 -6.98 -7.28 -16.22
C MET A 126 -8.06 -8.34 -15.95
N PHE A 127 -7.99 -9.02 -14.80
CA PHE A 127 -9.05 -9.94 -14.38
C PHE A 127 -10.41 -9.23 -14.27
N LEU A 128 -10.47 -8.06 -13.65
CA LEU A 128 -11.70 -7.28 -13.50
C LEU A 128 -12.23 -6.76 -14.85
N ILE A 129 -11.35 -6.28 -15.74
CA ILE A 129 -11.72 -5.85 -17.09
C ILE A 129 -12.39 -7.01 -17.84
N LEU A 130 -11.73 -8.17 -17.91
CA LEU A 130 -12.28 -9.35 -18.58
C LEU A 130 -13.59 -9.83 -17.90
N GLY A 131 -13.62 -9.82 -16.57
CA GLY A 131 -14.79 -10.22 -15.79
C GLY A 131 -16.01 -9.33 -16.08
N ALA A 132 -15.81 -8.03 -16.20
CA ALA A 132 -16.86 -7.08 -16.56
C ALA A 132 -17.31 -7.27 -18.02
N MET A 133 -16.37 -7.40 -18.96
CA MET A 133 -16.68 -7.56 -20.38
C MET A 133 -17.40 -8.89 -20.69
N ARG A 134 -17.20 -9.93 -19.88
CA ARG A 134 -17.73 -11.28 -20.10
C ARG A 134 -18.81 -11.67 -19.10
N ASN A 135 -19.30 -10.74 -18.27
CA ASN A 135 -20.33 -10.99 -17.26
C ASN A 135 -20.00 -12.18 -16.33
N PHE A 136 -18.73 -12.37 -15.97
CA PHE A 136 -18.28 -13.53 -15.21
C PHE A 136 -18.99 -13.66 -13.86
N SER A 137 -19.25 -12.54 -13.17
CA SER A 137 -19.97 -12.57 -11.88
C SER A 137 -21.35 -13.22 -12.01
N ALA A 138 -22.15 -12.80 -13.00
CA ALA A 138 -23.48 -13.36 -13.24
C ALA A 138 -23.42 -14.85 -13.62
N GLY A 139 -22.50 -15.22 -14.52
CA GLY A 139 -22.30 -16.62 -14.92
C GLY A 139 -21.86 -17.52 -13.77
N MET A 140 -20.92 -17.07 -12.94
CA MET A 140 -20.45 -17.82 -11.76
C MET A 140 -21.56 -18.00 -10.72
N THR A 141 -22.37 -16.97 -10.48
CA THR A 141 -23.52 -17.05 -9.57
C THR A 141 -24.56 -18.04 -10.08
N ALA A 142 -24.96 -17.95 -11.35
CA ALA A 142 -25.92 -18.88 -11.95
C ALA A 142 -25.45 -20.33 -11.88
N LEU A 143 -24.15 -20.58 -12.10
CA LEU A 143 -23.56 -21.92 -11.98
C LEU A 143 -23.62 -22.44 -10.54
N ARG A 144 -23.25 -21.62 -9.54
CA ARG A 144 -23.31 -22.00 -8.12
C ARG A 144 -24.73 -22.26 -7.62
N GLU A 145 -25.72 -21.62 -8.22
CA GLU A 145 -27.14 -21.84 -7.96
C GLU A 145 -27.72 -23.05 -8.69
N GLY A 146 -26.91 -23.79 -9.46
CA GLY A 146 -27.38 -24.95 -10.23
C GLY A 146 -28.22 -24.58 -11.46
N LYS A 147 -28.22 -23.31 -11.87
CA LYS A 147 -29.02 -22.79 -13.01
C LYS A 147 -28.27 -22.86 -14.34
N TRP A 148 -27.05 -23.39 -14.36
CA TRP A 148 -26.15 -23.48 -15.52
C TRP A 148 -25.98 -22.13 -16.23
N ARG A 149 -26.70 -21.90 -17.33
CA ARG A 149 -26.67 -20.63 -18.10
C ARG A 149 -27.42 -19.49 -17.43
N GLY A 150 -28.21 -19.74 -16.38
CA GLY A 150 -29.08 -18.76 -15.76
C GLY A 150 -30.47 -18.72 -16.40
N ASN A 151 -31.44 -18.13 -15.70
CA ASN A 151 -32.79 -17.91 -16.19
C ASN A 151 -33.32 -16.54 -15.71
N PRO A 152 -33.27 -15.47 -16.54
CA PRO A 152 -32.73 -15.46 -17.90
C PRO A 152 -31.19 -15.61 -17.92
N ALA A 153 -30.63 -15.99 -19.08
CA ALA A 153 -29.19 -16.06 -19.24
C ALA A 153 -28.56 -14.64 -19.21
N PRO A 154 -27.31 -14.48 -18.72
CA PRO A 154 -26.58 -13.23 -18.83
C PRO A 154 -26.45 -12.77 -20.29
N PRO A 155 -26.40 -11.44 -20.55
CA PRO A 155 -26.10 -10.93 -21.88
C PRO A 155 -24.77 -11.48 -22.41
N LEU A 156 -24.69 -11.63 -23.73
CA LEU A 156 -23.43 -11.97 -24.39
C LEU A 156 -22.37 -10.91 -24.05
N GLY A 157 -21.17 -11.40 -23.73
CA GLY A 157 -20.03 -10.53 -23.47
C GLY A 157 -19.44 -9.93 -24.74
N HIS A 158 -18.44 -9.08 -24.55
CA HIS A 158 -17.65 -8.50 -25.62
C HIS A 158 -16.18 -8.88 -25.49
N ASP A 159 -15.48 -8.94 -26.62
CA ASP A 159 -14.04 -9.14 -26.65
C ASP A 159 -13.29 -7.80 -26.50
N PRO A 160 -12.11 -7.80 -25.84
CA PRO A 160 -11.30 -6.60 -25.59
C PRO A 160 -10.66 -6.04 -26.85
N GLU A 161 -10.39 -6.88 -27.85
CA GLU A 161 -9.74 -6.52 -29.11
C GLU A 161 -10.36 -5.26 -29.74
N GLY A 162 -9.49 -4.32 -30.11
CA GLY A 162 -9.85 -3.07 -30.78
C GLY A 162 -10.55 -2.03 -29.89
N LYS A 163 -10.92 -2.36 -28.64
CA LYS A 163 -11.54 -1.40 -27.71
C LYS A 163 -10.51 -0.47 -27.11
N VAL A 164 -11.00 0.65 -26.58
CA VAL A 164 -10.16 1.67 -25.93
C VAL A 164 -10.24 1.51 -24.41
N LEU A 165 -9.09 1.31 -23.77
CA LEU A 165 -8.90 1.39 -22.33
C LEU A 165 -8.43 2.82 -21.96
N GLY A 166 -9.22 3.53 -21.16
CA GLY A 166 -8.84 4.81 -20.59
C GLY A 166 -8.21 4.66 -19.20
N ILE A 167 -7.01 5.19 -19.01
CA ILE A 167 -6.29 5.18 -17.72
C ILE A 167 -6.25 6.61 -17.16
N LEU A 168 -6.97 6.84 -16.05
CA LEU A 168 -6.88 8.09 -15.29
C LEU A 168 -5.81 7.93 -14.19
N GLY A 169 -4.67 8.61 -14.35
CA GLY A 169 -3.52 8.43 -13.46
C GLY A 169 -2.53 7.36 -13.95
N MET A 170 -1.82 7.64 -15.04
CA MET A 170 -0.75 6.82 -15.59
C MET A 170 0.53 6.91 -14.73
N GLY A 171 0.59 6.09 -13.68
CA GLY A 171 1.75 5.84 -12.81
C GLY A 171 2.51 4.55 -13.17
N GLY A 172 3.20 3.94 -12.20
CA GLY A 172 3.85 2.62 -12.35
C GLY A 172 2.85 1.54 -12.77
N ILE A 173 1.82 1.34 -11.93
CA ILE A 173 0.65 0.50 -12.21
C ILE A 173 0.05 0.79 -13.59
N GLY A 174 -0.29 2.05 -13.89
CA GLY A 174 -0.94 2.41 -15.16
C GLY A 174 -0.10 2.02 -16.39
N ARG A 175 1.22 2.27 -16.35
CA ARG A 175 2.12 1.92 -17.46
C ARG A 175 2.24 0.41 -17.60
N ASN A 176 2.22 -0.33 -16.50
CA ASN A 176 2.22 -1.78 -16.55
C ASN A 176 0.88 -2.34 -17.06
N LEU A 177 -0.26 -1.71 -16.69
CA LEU A 177 -1.58 -2.03 -17.21
C LEU A 177 -1.66 -1.82 -18.72
N LYS A 178 -1.10 -0.71 -19.23
CA LYS A 178 -0.99 -0.46 -20.68
C LYS A 178 -0.36 -1.67 -21.39
N LYS A 179 0.81 -2.13 -20.93
CA LYS A 179 1.52 -3.26 -21.54
C LYS A 179 0.67 -4.53 -21.57
N LYS A 180 -0.03 -4.84 -20.48
CA LYS A 180 -0.89 -6.04 -20.42
C LYS A 180 -2.14 -5.89 -21.28
N ALA A 181 -2.76 -4.71 -21.30
CA ALA A 181 -3.93 -4.44 -22.13
C ALA A 181 -3.61 -4.50 -23.63
N GLU A 182 -2.43 -4.06 -24.05
CA GLU A 182 -1.95 -4.16 -25.44
C GLU A 182 -1.78 -5.62 -25.89
N ALA A 183 -1.43 -6.53 -24.98
CA ALA A 183 -1.39 -7.97 -25.28
C ALA A 183 -2.79 -8.58 -25.54
N PHE A 184 -3.86 -7.89 -25.12
CA PHE A 184 -5.26 -8.19 -25.46
C PHE A 184 -5.77 -7.30 -26.62
N GLU A 185 -4.86 -6.69 -27.37
CA GLU A 185 -5.15 -5.87 -28.56
C GLU A 185 -6.06 -4.67 -28.28
N MET A 186 -6.03 -4.17 -27.04
CA MET A 186 -6.69 -2.93 -26.67
C MET A 186 -5.86 -1.72 -27.08
N LYS A 187 -6.54 -0.65 -27.48
CA LYS A 187 -5.94 0.69 -27.59
C LYS A 187 -5.92 1.34 -26.22
N VAL A 188 -4.83 1.97 -25.82
CA VAL A 188 -4.73 2.61 -24.50
C VAL A 188 -4.62 4.12 -24.68
N ILE A 189 -5.43 4.86 -23.94
CA ILE A 189 -5.33 6.32 -23.78
C ILE A 189 -5.20 6.64 -22.30
N TYR A 190 -4.62 7.79 -21.96
CA TYR A 190 -4.50 8.20 -20.57
C TYR A 190 -4.75 9.68 -20.32
N HIS A 191 -5.00 9.99 -19.05
CA HIS A 191 -5.03 11.37 -18.57
C HIS A 191 -4.32 11.51 -17.23
N ASN A 192 -3.39 12.48 -17.16
CA ASN A 192 -2.74 12.96 -15.95
C ASN A 192 -2.84 14.48 -15.91
N ARG A 193 -2.83 15.08 -14.70
CA ARG A 193 -2.72 16.55 -14.55
C ARG A 193 -1.47 17.12 -15.24
N ARG A 194 -0.38 16.35 -15.27
CA ARG A 194 0.83 16.66 -16.04
C ARG A 194 1.08 15.53 -17.03
N LYS A 195 1.21 15.85 -18.31
CA LYS A 195 1.55 14.88 -19.35
C LYS A 195 2.86 14.18 -18.99
N LEU A 196 2.92 12.87 -19.20
CA LEU A 196 4.17 12.12 -19.12
C LEU A 196 5.09 12.50 -20.29
N SER A 197 6.40 12.23 -20.14
CA SER A 197 7.29 12.23 -21.30
C SER A 197 6.84 11.16 -22.31
N ASP A 198 7.22 11.32 -23.57
CA ASP A 198 6.83 10.39 -24.62
C ASP A 198 7.39 8.97 -24.37
N GLU A 199 8.58 8.88 -23.76
CA GLU A 199 9.16 7.61 -23.29
C GLU A 199 8.26 6.93 -22.23
N MET A 200 7.75 7.70 -21.26
CA MET A 200 6.93 7.17 -20.18
C MET A 200 5.48 6.88 -20.62
N SER A 201 4.92 7.63 -21.58
CA SER A 201 3.58 7.31 -22.12
C SER A 201 3.63 6.16 -23.13
N ALA A 202 4.78 5.92 -23.75
CA ALA A 202 5.00 4.81 -24.69
C ALA A 202 3.93 4.72 -25.78
N GLY A 203 3.48 5.87 -26.31
CA GLY A 203 2.50 5.98 -27.39
C GLY A 203 1.02 5.96 -26.96
N ALA A 204 0.71 5.92 -25.66
CA ALA A 204 -0.63 6.17 -25.14
C ALA A 204 -0.94 7.68 -25.00
#